data_AF-A0A9D4KYQ6-F1
#
_entry.id   AF-A0A9D4KYQ6-F1
#
_cell.length_a   1.000
_cell.length_b   1.000
_cell.length_c   1.000
_cell.angle_alpha   90.00
_cell.angle_beta   90.00
_cell.angle_gamma   90.00
#
_symmetry.space_group_name_H-M   'P 1'
#
loop_
_entity.id
_entity.type
_entity.pdbx_description
1 polymer ?
#
loop_
_entity_poly.entity_id
_entity_poly.type
_entity_poly.pdbx_seq_one_letter_code
_entity_poly.pdbx_strand_id
1 'polypeptide(L)'
;MSVQEKYRTRVRGVTEKPRVQIYCRNWVTEFKSCSNTMTRIQIDSEYCESVDYRGRPIGEYDEPDNILTCVGFWMEDMKSYLVTWDEEDAISSYRCWVYERKSWTGVYMSRAQNARCPRVQKALDYQLPGTGLHLDLSESERLFDDCPQRFDPGNNPYSKPITLWVLSGTSTIVPTLALLIVSIATVLNAAWL
;
A
#
# COMPACT_ATOMS: atom_id res chain seq x y z
N MET A 1 26.29 -13.98 8.78
CA MET A 1 26.16 -13.69 7.34
C MET A 1 24.73 -13.21 7.12
N SER A 2 24.51 -11.89 7.07
CA SER A 2 23.17 -11.32 6.87
C SER A 2 22.72 -11.58 5.44
N VAL A 3 21.60 -12.27 5.25
CA VAL A 3 20.97 -12.43 3.93
C VAL A 3 20.48 -11.04 3.51
N GLN A 4 21.19 -10.39 2.60
CA GLN A 4 20.76 -9.13 2.01
C GLN A 4 19.68 -9.45 0.98
N GLU A 5 18.47 -8.96 1.24
CA GLU A 5 17.39 -9.12 0.28
C GLU A 5 17.50 -8.02 -0.77
N LYS A 6 17.77 -8.43 -2.02
CA LYS A 6 17.76 -7.50 -3.15
C LYS A 6 16.33 -7.36 -3.63
N TYR A 7 15.87 -6.12 -3.75
CA TYR A 7 14.65 -5.82 -4.48
C TYR A 7 14.89 -6.15 -5.96
N ARG A 8 14.04 -6.98 -6.56
CA ARG A 8 14.18 -7.44 -7.94
C ARG A 8 12.85 -7.27 -8.65
N THR A 9 12.92 -6.98 -9.95
CA THR A 9 11.80 -7.03 -10.88
C THR A 9 11.03 -8.35 -10.76
N ARG A 10 9.73 -8.24 -10.54
CA ARG A 10 8.81 -9.38 -10.33
C ARG A 10 7.81 -9.40 -11.47
N VAL A 11 7.83 -10.48 -12.26
CA VAL A 11 6.85 -10.69 -13.34
C VAL A 11 5.72 -11.55 -12.81
N ARG A 12 4.51 -10.99 -12.76
CA ARG A 12 3.31 -11.70 -12.31
C ARG A 12 2.74 -12.52 -13.46
N GLY A 13 2.85 -13.85 -13.37
CA GLY A 13 2.27 -14.76 -14.36
C GLY A 13 2.95 -14.67 -15.74
N VAL A 14 2.13 -14.65 -16.80
CA VAL A 14 2.60 -14.53 -18.18
C VAL A 14 2.55 -13.06 -18.57
N THR A 15 3.67 -12.49 -19.00
CA THR A 15 3.74 -11.13 -19.56
C THR A 15 2.68 -10.96 -20.65
N GLU A 16 1.84 -9.92 -20.56
CA GLU A 16 0.77 -9.68 -21.53
C GLU A 16 1.32 -9.47 -22.95
N LYS A 17 2.55 -8.96 -23.06
CA LYS A 17 3.24 -8.67 -24.32
C LYS A 17 4.70 -9.14 -24.27
N PRO A 18 5.28 -9.55 -25.41
CA PRO A 18 6.68 -9.94 -25.48
C PRO A 18 7.59 -8.75 -25.16
N ARG A 19 8.53 -8.92 -24.22
CA ARG A 19 9.51 -7.89 -23.89
C ARG A 19 10.59 -7.80 -24.96
N VAL A 20 10.48 -6.81 -25.83
CA VAL A 20 11.53 -6.32 -26.73
C VAL A 20 12.61 -5.58 -25.93
N GLN A 21 13.88 -5.92 -26.14
CA GLN A 21 14.98 -5.24 -25.48
C GLN A 21 15.09 -3.78 -25.96
N ILE A 22 14.63 -2.85 -25.12
CA ILE A 22 14.78 -1.41 -25.35
C ILE A 22 16.08 -0.92 -24.70
N TYR A 23 16.75 0.03 -25.36
CA TYR A 23 17.89 0.70 -24.76
C TYR A 23 17.39 1.88 -23.92
N CYS A 24 17.34 1.68 -22.60
CA CYS A 24 17.03 2.77 -21.68
C CYS A 24 18.31 3.55 -21.32
N ARG A 25 18.24 4.89 -21.40
CA ARG A 25 19.38 5.75 -21.04
C ARG A 25 19.47 6.00 -19.55
N ASN A 26 18.34 6.18 -18.88
CA ASN A 26 18.24 6.55 -17.48
C ASN A 26 17.28 5.58 -16.77
N TRP A 27 17.83 4.77 -15.88
CA TRP A 27 17.06 3.91 -14.98
C TRP A 27 16.84 4.64 -13.66
N VAL A 28 15.59 4.68 -13.21
CA VAL A 28 15.19 5.37 -11.99
C VAL A 28 14.27 4.43 -11.19
N THR A 29 14.36 4.47 -9.87
CA THR A 29 13.43 3.76 -8.99
C THR A 29 12.17 4.60 -8.80
N GLU A 30 11.03 4.07 -9.19
CA GLU A 30 9.77 4.81 -9.19
C GLU A 30 8.83 4.36 -8.07
N PHE A 31 8.23 5.34 -7.39
CA PHE A 31 7.21 5.14 -6.37
C PHE A 31 5.91 5.86 -6.78
N LYS A 32 4.82 5.10 -6.95
CA LYS A 32 3.47 5.62 -7.25
C LYS A 32 2.51 5.28 -6.12
N SER A 33 1.80 6.27 -5.59
CA SER A 33 0.76 6.13 -4.55
C SER A 33 -0.67 6.24 -5.08
N CYS A 34 -0.83 6.28 -6.40
CA CYS A 34 -2.11 6.56 -7.06
C CYS A 34 -3.09 5.38 -7.00
N SER A 35 -4.15 5.53 -6.20
CA SER A 35 -5.37 4.74 -6.33
C SER A 35 -6.56 5.55 -5.83
N ASN A 36 -7.76 5.31 -6.37
CA ASN A 36 -8.99 5.99 -5.92
C ASN A 36 -9.22 5.89 -4.40
N THR A 37 -8.70 4.83 -3.76
CA THR A 37 -8.79 4.60 -2.33
C THR A 37 -7.53 5.01 -1.56
N MET A 38 -6.46 5.43 -2.24
CA MET A 38 -5.15 5.81 -1.66
C MET A 38 -4.53 4.70 -0.79
N THR A 39 -4.98 3.47 -0.97
CA THR A 39 -4.54 2.28 -0.23
C THR A 39 -3.54 1.46 -1.01
N ARG A 40 -3.14 1.83 -2.23
CA ARG A 40 -2.21 1.05 -3.04
C ARG A 40 -0.97 1.85 -3.37
N ILE A 41 0.16 1.22 -3.14
CA ILE A 41 1.49 1.69 -3.44
C ILE A 41 2.04 0.77 -4.52
N GLN A 42 2.55 1.35 -5.58
CA GLN A 42 3.22 0.65 -6.65
C GLN A 42 4.69 1.06 -6.63
N ILE A 43 5.56 0.07 -6.63
CA ILE A 43 7.01 0.28 -6.64
C ILE A 43 7.54 -0.42 -7.87
N ASP A 44 8.27 0.34 -8.69
CA ASP A 44 9.04 -0.16 -9.80
C ASP A 44 10.53 0.10 -9.51
N SER A 45 11.33 -0.97 -9.57
CA SER A 45 12.76 -0.89 -9.31
C SER A 45 13.57 -0.39 -10.49
N GLU A 46 13.07 -0.62 -11.71
CA GLU A 46 13.78 -0.36 -12.96
C GLU A 46 12.86 0.40 -13.92
N TYR A 47 12.36 1.56 -13.49
CA TYR A 47 11.59 2.43 -14.37
C TYR A 47 12.52 3.13 -15.37
N CYS A 48 12.11 3.11 -16.63
CA CYS A 48 12.85 3.76 -17.70
C CYS A 48 12.30 5.17 -17.97
N GLU A 49 13.05 6.19 -17.57
CA GLU A 49 12.65 7.60 -17.76
C GLU A 49 12.89 8.11 -19.19
N SER A 50 13.58 7.34 -20.03
CA SER A 50 13.88 7.79 -21.39
C SER A 50 12.66 7.76 -22.32
N VAL A 51 12.59 8.74 -23.21
CA VAL A 51 11.56 8.85 -24.26
C VAL A 51 12.09 8.40 -25.62
N ASP A 52 11.19 7.98 -26.49
CA ASP A 52 11.46 7.68 -27.89
C ASP A 52 11.76 8.96 -28.71
N TYR A 53 12.23 8.84 -29.95
CA TYR A 53 12.51 9.99 -30.85
C TYR A 53 11.29 10.90 -31.08
N ARG A 54 10.08 10.39 -30.82
CA ARG A 54 8.80 11.13 -30.90
C ARG A 54 8.40 11.78 -29.59
N GLY A 55 9.23 11.71 -28.54
CA GLY A 55 8.91 12.21 -27.20
C GLY A 55 7.85 11.41 -26.46
N ARG A 56 7.58 10.16 -26.89
CA ARG A 56 6.65 9.27 -26.19
C ARG A 56 7.42 8.47 -25.13
N PRO A 57 6.86 8.29 -23.92
CA PRO A 57 7.46 7.39 -22.94
C PRO A 57 7.50 5.98 -23.52
N ILE A 58 8.56 5.23 -23.23
CA ILE A 58 8.71 3.85 -23.68
C ILE A 58 7.90 2.94 -22.74
N GLY A 59 6.57 3.06 -22.84
CA GLY A 59 5.60 2.45 -21.93
C GLY A 59 5.29 0.97 -22.21
N GLU A 60 6.07 0.29 -23.04
CA GLU A 60 5.88 -1.16 -23.29
C GLU A 60 6.15 -1.99 -22.02
N TYR A 61 6.84 -1.44 -21.01
CA TYR A 61 7.21 -2.11 -19.75
C TYR A 61 6.76 -1.40 -18.47
N ASP A 62 5.79 -0.49 -18.55
CA ASP A 62 5.32 0.25 -17.36
C ASP A 62 4.33 -0.60 -16.52
N GLU A 63 4.78 -1.79 -16.12
CA GLU A 63 4.10 -2.66 -15.16
C GLU A 63 4.86 -2.60 -13.83
N PRO A 64 4.20 -2.26 -12.72
CA PRO A 64 4.89 -2.15 -11.44
C PRO A 64 5.33 -3.53 -10.92
N ASP A 65 6.54 -3.60 -10.39
CA ASP A 65 7.11 -4.83 -9.84
C ASP A 65 6.35 -5.34 -8.63
N ASN A 66 5.99 -4.43 -7.72
CA ASN A 66 5.21 -4.78 -6.54
C ASN A 66 4.07 -3.81 -6.36
N ILE A 67 2.90 -4.39 -6.04
CA ILE A 67 1.71 -3.65 -5.65
C ILE A 67 1.45 -3.98 -4.19
N LEU A 68 1.79 -3.03 -3.33
CA LEU A 68 1.60 -3.12 -1.89
C LEU A 68 0.30 -2.42 -1.51
N THR A 69 -0.55 -3.07 -0.73
CA THR A 69 -1.75 -2.43 -0.18
C THR A 69 -1.42 -1.85 1.20
N CYS A 70 -1.50 -0.53 1.35
CA CYS A 70 -1.38 0.15 2.65
C CYS A 70 -2.59 -0.20 3.54
N VAL A 71 -2.30 -0.88 4.65
CA VAL A 71 -3.30 -1.31 5.64
C VAL A 71 -3.41 -0.31 6.78
N GLY A 72 -2.28 0.28 7.19
CA GLY A 72 -2.24 1.18 8.33
C GLY A 72 -0.98 2.02 8.37
N PHE A 73 -1.12 3.21 8.92
CA PHE A 73 -0.05 4.16 9.15
C PHE A 73 -0.18 4.71 10.57
N TRP A 74 0.94 4.82 11.29
CA TRP A 74 0.98 5.54 12.57
C TRP A 74 2.37 6.13 12.80
N MET A 75 2.42 7.13 13.67
CA MET A 75 3.66 7.75 14.11
C MET A 75 3.87 7.46 15.59
N GLU A 76 5.06 6.98 15.95
CA GLU A 76 5.48 6.75 17.34
C GLU A 76 6.97 7.17 17.46
N ASP A 77 7.32 7.90 18.51
CA ASP A 77 8.71 8.30 18.81
C ASP A 77 9.45 9.00 17.65
N MET A 78 8.78 9.94 16.96
CA MET A 78 9.29 10.67 15.79
C MET A 78 9.59 9.79 14.56
N LYS A 79 9.11 8.53 14.55
CA LYS A 79 9.23 7.62 13.42
C LYS A 79 7.87 7.38 12.78
N SER A 80 7.85 7.31 11.46
CA SER A 80 6.69 6.94 10.66
C SER A 80 6.73 5.45 10.33
N TYR A 81 5.71 4.73 10.78
CA TYR A 81 5.51 3.31 10.50
C TYR A 81 4.43 3.15 9.45
N LEU A 82 4.68 2.25 8.50
CA LEU A 82 3.75 1.87 7.45
C LEU A 82 3.59 0.35 7.46
N VAL A 83 2.36 -0.12 7.55
CA VAL A 83 2.04 -1.55 7.39
C VAL A 83 1.42 -1.76 6.04
N THR A 84 2.05 -2.62 5.25
CA THR A 84 1.56 -3.03 3.95
C THR A 84 1.14 -4.48 3.97
N TRP A 85 0.21 -4.81 3.09
CA TRP A 85 -0.18 -6.15 2.73
C TRP A 85 0.24 -6.42 1.28
N ASP A 86 0.97 -7.51 1.10
CA ASP A 86 1.41 -8.06 -0.17
C ASP A 86 0.86 -9.49 -0.27
N GLU A 87 0.08 -9.76 -1.32
CA GLU A 87 -0.50 -11.08 -1.58
C GLU A 87 0.58 -12.13 -1.88
N GLU A 88 1.71 -11.71 -2.43
CA GLU A 88 2.77 -12.60 -2.93
C GLU A 88 3.82 -12.95 -1.87
N ASP A 89 3.70 -12.40 -0.66
CA ASP A 89 4.62 -12.70 0.44
C ASP A 89 4.21 -14.01 1.15
N ALA A 90 5.07 -15.01 1.05
CA ALA A 90 4.79 -16.39 1.47
C ALA A 90 4.68 -16.61 2.98
N ILE A 91 5.20 -15.69 3.81
CA ILE A 91 5.29 -15.91 5.26
C ILE A 91 4.07 -15.34 5.98
N SER A 92 3.81 -14.05 5.84
CA SER A 92 2.78 -13.37 6.62
C SER A 92 1.87 -12.47 5.82
N SER A 93 2.14 -12.24 4.53
CA SER A 93 1.52 -11.21 3.67
C SER A 93 1.66 -9.77 4.17
N TYR A 94 1.71 -9.55 5.48
CA TYR A 94 1.91 -8.27 6.14
C TYR A 94 3.39 -8.00 6.37
N ARG A 95 3.79 -6.77 6.04
CA ARG A 95 5.14 -6.25 6.27
C ARG A 95 5.07 -4.90 6.94
N CYS A 96 5.96 -4.70 7.92
CA CYS A 96 6.16 -3.38 8.50
C CYS A 96 7.34 -2.68 7.83
N TRP A 97 7.14 -1.39 7.59
CA TRP A 97 8.12 -0.47 7.04
C TRP A 97 8.32 0.70 7.98
N VAL A 98 9.57 1.13 8.10
CA VAL A 98 9.92 2.43 8.67
C VAL A 98 10.37 3.29 7.51
N TYR A 99 9.69 4.40 7.27
CA TYR A 99 10.01 5.29 6.16
C TYR A 99 10.27 6.71 6.65
N GLU A 100 11.06 7.45 5.89
CA GLU A 100 11.46 8.83 6.14
C GLU A 100 11.62 9.55 4.81
N ARG A 101 11.23 10.83 4.73
CA ARG A 101 11.45 11.62 3.51
C ARG A 101 12.90 12.11 3.47
N LYS A 102 13.58 11.85 2.35
CA LYS A 102 14.94 12.30 2.04
C LYS A 102 14.95 13.73 1.48
N SER A 103 14.01 14.02 0.59
CA SER A 103 13.90 15.31 -0.11
C SER A 103 12.43 15.58 -0.48
N TRP A 104 12.20 16.57 -1.36
CA TRP A 104 10.87 16.84 -1.90
C TRP A 104 10.26 15.68 -2.68
N THR A 105 11.09 14.80 -3.25
CA THR A 105 10.68 13.64 -4.07
C THR A 105 11.32 12.34 -3.63
N GLY A 106 12.30 12.36 -2.73
CA GLY A 106 13.01 11.17 -2.28
C GLY A 106 12.41 10.61 -1.00
N VAL A 107 12.24 9.29 -0.94
CA VAL A 107 11.78 8.56 0.24
C VAL A 107 12.73 7.41 0.53
N TYR A 108 13.16 7.33 1.79
CA TYR A 108 13.84 6.16 2.33
C TYR A 108 12.84 5.27 3.03
N MET A 109 12.91 3.97 2.79
CA MET A 109 12.13 3.00 3.55
C MET A 109 12.94 1.75 3.85
N SER A 110 12.74 1.20 5.02
CA SER A 110 13.35 -0.05 5.47
C SER A 110 12.26 -1.05 5.83
N ARG A 111 12.44 -2.31 5.45
CA ARG A 111 11.49 -3.38 5.72
C ARG A 111 11.94 -4.23 6.90
N ALA A 112 11.00 -4.50 7.80
CA ALA A 112 11.17 -5.52 8.82
C ALA A 112 11.07 -6.94 8.24
N GLN A 113 11.88 -7.87 8.74
CA GLN A 113 11.83 -9.29 8.32
C GLN A 113 10.57 -10.01 8.82
N ASN A 114 9.95 -9.52 9.89
CA ASN A 114 8.72 -10.06 10.46
C ASN A 114 7.58 -9.05 10.27
N ALA A 115 6.33 -9.48 10.47
CA ALA A 115 5.16 -8.61 10.50
C ALA A 115 5.11 -7.61 11.68
N ARG A 116 6.23 -7.42 12.39
CA ARG A 116 6.37 -6.53 13.55
C ARG A 116 7.42 -5.47 13.28
N CYS A 117 7.08 -4.22 13.58
CA CYS A 117 8.01 -3.09 13.55
C CYS A 117 8.96 -3.16 14.76
N PRO A 118 10.29 -3.30 14.57
CA PRO A 118 11.27 -3.16 15.64
C PRO A 118 11.41 -1.67 15.99
N ARG A 119 11.35 -1.33 17.29
CA ARG A 119 11.53 0.06 17.76
C ARG A 119 12.90 0.65 17.42
N VAL A 120 13.91 -0.20 17.30
CA VAL A 120 15.31 0.21 17.04
C VAL A 120 15.52 0.55 15.56
N GLN A 121 14.73 -0.01 14.64
CA GLN A 121 14.86 0.18 13.19
C GLN A 121 14.68 1.65 12.78
N LYS A 122 15.49 2.10 11.83
CA LYS A 122 15.46 3.39 11.14
C LYS A 122 15.27 3.19 9.64
N ALA A 123 14.86 4.24 8.93
CA ALA A 123 14.56 4.16 7.49
C ALA A 123 15.74 3.73 6.60
N LEU A 124 16.99 4.00 7.04
CA LEU A 124 18.23 3.65 6.33
C LEU A 124 18.77 2.27 6.69
N ASP A 125 18.17 1.57 7.64
CA ASP A 125 18.69 0.31 8.15
C ASP A 125 18.38 -0.84 7.18
N TYR A 126 19.40 -1.62 6.84
CA TYR A 126 19.29 -2.77 5.92
C TYR A 126 19.92 -4.06 6.45
N GLN A 127 20.78 -3.98 7.45
CA GLN A 127 21.59 -5.09 7.98
C GLN A 127 21.37 -5.38 9.47
N LEU A 128 20.55 -4.58 10.15
CA LEU A 128 20.27 -4.77 11.57
C LEU A 128 19.39 -6.01 11.79
N PRO A 129 19.55 -6.74 12.91
CA PRO A 129 18.71 -7.88 13.22
C PRO A 129 17.25 -7.45 13.32
N GLY A 130 16.41 -8.00 12.44
CA GLY A 130 15.00 -7.63 12.29
C GLY A 130 14.71 -6.74 11.07
N THR A 131 15.73 -6.22 10.39
CA THR A 131 15.64 -5.50 9.11
C THR A 131 16.27 -6.34 8.01
N GLY A 132 15.69 -6.34 6.81
CA GLY A 132 16.20 -7.18 5.70
C GLY A 132 16.37 -6.46 4.37
N LEU A 133 15.76 -5.27 4.22
CA LEU A 133 15.68 -4.54 2.97
C LEU A 133 15.65 -3.05 3.26
N HIS A 134 16.38 -2.28 2.47
CA HIS A 134 16.29 -0.82 2.39
C HIS A 134 16.03 -0.41 0.95
N LEU A 135 15.15 0.56 0.76
CA LEU A 135 14.81 1.16 -0.52
C LEU A 135 15.06 2.67 -0.46
N ASP A 136 15.74 3.18 -1.47
CA ASP A 136 15.85 4.61 -1.80
C ASP A 136 14.98 4.80 -3.04
N LEU A 137 13.84 5.47 -2.86
CA LEU A 137 12.81 5.59 -3.88
C LEU A 137 12.64 7.06 -4.27
N SER A 138 12.27 7.28 -5.53
CA SER A 138 11.89 8.61 -6.01
C SER A 138 10.42 8.64 -6.44
N GLU A 139 9.69 9.62 -5.92
CA GLU A 139 8.30 9.90 -6.22
C GLU A 139 8.21 10.61 -7.57
N SER A 140 7.54 9.99 -8.54
CA SER A 140 7.25 10.58 -9.87
C SER A 140 5.94 11.37 -9.91
N GLU A 141 5.23 11.45 -8.78
CA GLU A 141 3.85 11.94 -8.61
C GLU A 141 3.61 13.40 -9.03
N ARG A 142 4.66 14.17 -9.36
CA ARG A 142 4.53 15.55 -9.89
C ARG A 142 4.49 15.67 -11.41
N LEU A 143 4.78 14.61 -12.17
CA LEU A 143 4.61 14.58 -13.63
C LEU A 143 3.16 14.26 -14.03
N PHE A 144 2.37 13.70 -13.09
CA PHE A 144 0.94 13.41 -13.25
C PHE A 144 0.18 13.90 -12.01
N ASP A 145 -0.26 15.16 -12.07
CA ASP A 145 -0.74 16.04 -10.98
C ASP A 145 -2.09 15.63 -10.32
N ASP A 146 -2.52 14.36 -10.44
CA ASP A 146 -3.84 13.88 -10.01
C ASP A 146 -3.82 13.05 -8.71
N CYS A 147 -2.67 12.92 -8.06
CA CYS A 147 -2.54 12.16 -6.82
C CYS A 147 -1.88 13.02 -5.75
N PRO A 148 -2.64 13.63 -4.82
CA PRO A 148 -2.03 14.15 -3.62
C PRO A 148 -1.66 12.96 -2.74
N GLN A 149 -0.36 12.74 -2.46
CA GLN A 149 0.03 12.11 -1.21
C GLN A 149 -0.52 12.93 -0.05
N ARG A 150 -1.75 12.60 0.35
CA ARG A 150 -2.35 13.14 1.56
C ARG A 150 -1.66 12.44 2.71
N PHE A 151 -0.48 12.95 3.07
CA PHE A 151 0.17 12.69 4.33
C PHE A 151 -0.82 13.03 5.43
N ASP A 152 -1.46 12.01 5.97
CA ASP A 152 -2.25 12.17 7.18
C ASP A 152 -1.30 11.88 8.34
N PRO A 153 -1.00 12.86 9.20
CA PRO A 153 -0.12 12.65 10.35
C PRO A 153 -0.69 11.67 11.37
N GLY A 154 -1.93 11.17 11.18
CA GLY A 154 -2.54 10.17 12.07
C GLY A 154 -2.93 10.76 13.42
N ASN A 155 -2.97 12.09 13.55
CA ASN A 155 -3.33 12.80 14.78
C ASN A 155 -4.74 12.44 15.27
N ASN A 156 -5.63 11.98 14.39
CA ASN A 156 -6.96 11.50 14.75
C ASN A 156 -7.29 10.16 14.07
N PRO A 157 -7.07 9.02 14.74
CA PRO A 157 -7.31 7.68 14.18
C PRO A 157 -8.80 7.39 13.90
N TYR A 158 -9.73 8.21 14.42
CA TYR A 158 -11.18 8.05 14.22
C TYR A 158 -11.74 8.87 13.05
N SER A 159 -10.94 9.77 12.47
CA SER A 159 -11.36 10.62 11.34
C SER A 159 -11.42 9.87 10.01
N LYS A 160 -10.79 8.69 9.95
CA LYS A 160 -10.78 7.80 8.78
C LYS A 160 -11.67 6.59 9.05
N PRO A 161 -12.40 6.10 8.04
CA PRO A 161 -13.16 4.87 8.22
C PRO A 161 -12.18 3.72 8.46
N ILE A 162 -12.30 3.09 9.62
CA ILE A 162 -11.50 1.93 10.04
C ILE A 162 -12.04 0.71 9.28
N THR A 163 -11.88 0.66 7.95
CA THR A 163 -12.31 -0.49 7.16
C THR A 163 -11.25 -1.58 7.23
N LEU A 164 -11.28 -2.36 8.30
CA LEU A 164 -10.76 -3.72 8.27
C LEU A 164 -11.67 -4.55 7.33
N TRP A 165 -11.19 -4.81 6.11
CA TRP A 165 -11.87 -5.59 5.07
C TRP A 165 -12.08 -7.08 5.41
N VAL A 166 -12.03 -7.46 6.69
CA VAL A 166 -12.22 -8.83 7.16
C VAL A 166 -13.65 -9.07 7.67
N LEU A 167 -14.48 -8.02 7.83
CA LEU A 167 -15.83 -8.14 8.39
C LEU A 167 -16.97 -7.57 7.52
N SER A 168 -16.70 -7.10 6.29
CA SER A 168 -17.73 -6.49 5.43
C SER A 168 -18.75 -7.47 4.84
N GLY A 169 -18.76 -8.74 5.28
CA GLY A 169 -19.68 -9.79 4.83
C GLY A 169 -20.98 -9.91 5.64
N THR A 170 -21.21 -9.07 6.66
CA THR A 170 -22.48 -9.09 7.39
C THR A 170 -23.51 -8.18 6.74
N SER A 171 -24.51 -8.78 6.11
CA SER A 171 -25.75 -8.11 5.75
C SER A 171 -26.40 -7.55 7.02
N THR A 172 -26.49 -6.22 7.10
CA THR A 172 -27.31 -5.56 8.12
C THR A 172 -28.77 -5.87 7.82
N ILE A 173 -29.35 -6.84 8.54
CA ILE A 173 -30.79 -7.08 8.52
C ILE A 173 -31.42 -5.89 9.25
N VAL A 174 -31.98 -4.95 8.51
CA VAL A 174 -32.77 -3.86 9.08
C VAL A 174 -34.15 -4.43 9.40
N PRO A 175 -34.56 -4.56 10.68
CA PRO A 175 -35.93 -4.92 10.99
C PRO A 175 -36.81 -3.75 10.55
N THR A 176 -37.64 -3.97 9.53
CA THR A 176 -38.60 -2.97 9.09
C THR A 176 -39.63 -2.75 10.20
N LEU A 177 -39.96 -1.47 10.46
CA LEU A 177 -40.99 -1.02 11.41
C LEU A 177 -42.32 -1.81 11.30
N ALA A 178 -42.60 -2.37 10.12
CA ALA A 178 -43.74 -3.23 9.85
C ALA A 178 -43.81 -4.46 10.78
N LEU A 179 -42.68 -5.13 11.08
CA LEU A 179 -42.67 -6.31 11.95
C LEU A 179 -42.96 -5.95 13.42
N LEU A 180 -42.53 -4.76 13.86
CA LEU A 180 -42.80 -4.25 15.20
C LEU A 180 -44.29 -3.91 15.37
N ILE A 181 -44.90 -3.27 14.36
CA ILE A 181 -46.33 -2.92 14.37
C ILE A 181 -47.22 -4.18 14.37
N VAL A 182 -46.84 -5.22 13.61
CA VAL A 182 -47.58 -6.49 13.60
C VAL A 182 -47.51 -7.19 14.96
N SER A 183 -46.36 -7.17 15.63
CA SER A 183 -46.22 -7.76 16.98
C SER A 183 -47.03 -7.03 18.05
N ILE A 184 -47.19 -5.70 17.94
CA ILE A 184 -48.00 -4.92 18.88
C ILE A 184 -49.50 -5.16 18.63
N ALA A 185 -49.91 -5.29 17.36
CA ALA A 185 -51.30 -5.58 17.01
C ALA A 185 -51.76 -6.98 17.47
N THR A 186 -50.89 -7.99 17.42
CA THR A 186 -51.24 -9.33 17.91
C THR A 186 -51.32 -9.40 19.44
N VAL A 187 -50.50 -8.64 20.15
CA VAL A 187 -50.57 -8.54 21.63
C VAL A 187 -51.82 -7.79 22.08
N LEU A 188 -52.21 -6.72 21.38
CA LEU A 188 -53.45 -5.99 21.69
C LEU A 188 -54.71 -6.82 21.43
N ASN A 189 -54.75 -7.63 20.36
CA ASN A 189 -55.88 -8.52 20.11
C ASN A 189 -55.96 -9.69 21.10
N ALA A 190 -54.84 -10.12 21.69
CA ALA A 190 -54.81 -11.15 22.72
C ALA A 190 -55.21 -10.63 24.12
N ALA A 191 -55.24 -9.31 24.33
CA ALA A 191 -55.61 -8.68 25.60
C ALA A 191 -57.12 -8.38 25.74
N TRP A 192 -57.90 -8.58 24.66
CA TRP A 192 -59.35 -8.33 24.60
C TRP A 192 -60.19 -9.61 24.34
N LEU A 193 -59.60 -10.78 24.59
CA LEU A 193 -60.27 -12.09 24.70
C LEU A 193 -60.02 -12.65 26.11
#